data_AF-A0AB38YD75-F1
#
_entry.id   AF-A0AB38YD75-F1
#
_cell.length_a   1.000
_cell.length_b   1.000
_cell.length_c   1.000
_cell.angle_alpha   90.00
_cell.angle_beta   90.00
_cell.angle_gamma   90.00
#
_symmetry.space_group_name_H-M   'P 1'
#
loop_
_entity.id
_entity.type
_entity.pdbx_description
1 polymer ?
#
loop_
_entity_poly.entity_id
_entity_poly.type
_entity_poly.pdbx_seq_one_letter_code
_entity_poly.pdbx_strand_id
1 'polypeptide(L)'
;MKASDRLQIEYDLMTELTACEEQALDAIGRADWVALAGLATELDRIAGNINQAMAKGFHSPDVASKLQRLLELYQKALLQAQGANEALKQQEKDLLQQRSDIATQAPPKDSSSET
;
A
#
# COMPACT_ATOMS: atom_id res chain seq x y z
N MET A 1 24.09 24.15 13.08
CA MET A 1 22.64 24.31 13.29
C MET A 1 22.41 24.80 14.71
N LYS A 2 21.50 25.75 14.96
CA LYS A 2 21.17 26.17 16.34
C LYS A 2 20.27 25.12 16.99
N ALA A 3 20.30 25.02 18.32
CA ALA A 3 19.50 24.06 19.06
C ALA A 3 17.98 24.25 18.84
N SER A 4 17.53 25.51 18.74
CA SER A 4 16.14 25.86 18.39
C SER A 4 15.72 25.32 17.02
N ASP A 5 16.59 25.45 16.02
CA ASP A 5 16.30 25.01 14.65
C ASP A 5 16.21 23.48 14.59
N ARG A 6 17.06 22.78 15.35
CA ARG A 6 17.03 21.32 15.47
C ARG A 6 15.70 20.84 16.08
N LEU A 7 15.26 21.45 17.17
CA LEU A 7 14.02 21.07 17.85
C LEU A 7 12.79 21.31 16.96
N GLN A 8 12.78 22.40 16.18
CA GLN A 8 11.70 22.67 15.24
C GLN A 8 11.66 21.64 14.10
N ILE A 9 12.81 21.36 13.47
CA ILE A 9 12.91 20.34 12.41
C ILE A 9 12.43 18.98 12.93
N GLU A 10 12.84 18.60 14.14
CA GLU A 10 12.41 17.35 14.77
C GLU A 10 10.90 17.30 14.98
N TYR A 11 10.32 18.38 15.52
CA TYR A 11 8.89 18.48 15.72
C TYR A 11 8.12 18.35 14.41
N ASP A 12 8.49 19.12 13.38
CA ASP A 12 7.82 19.11 12.07
C ASP A 12 7.85 17.72 11.43
N LEU A 13 9.03 17.08 11.40
CA LEU A 13 9.20 15.73 10.85
C LEU A 13 8.39 14.69 11.63
N MET A 14 8.36 14.77 12.96
CA MET A 14 7.59 13.84 13.79
C MET A 14 6.08 14.01 13.59
N THR A 15 5.60 15.25 13.40
CA THR A 15 4.20 15.51 13.07
C THR A 15 3.83 14.93 11.71
N GLU A 16 4.64 15.17 10.68
CA GLU A 16 4.42 14.62 9.33
C GLU A 16 4.42 13.08 9.35
N LEU A 17 5.40 12.45 10.02
CA LEU A 17 5.48 10.99 10.14
C LEU A 17 4.28 10.41 10.90
N THR A 18 3.80 11.08 11.95
CA THR A 18 2.65 10.61 12.73
C THR A 18 1.36 10.71 11.93
N ALA A 19 1.14 11.83 11.23
CA ALA A 19 -0.02 11.96 10.36
C ALA A 19 -0.02 10.94 9.22
N CYS A 20 1.15 10.62 8.66
CA CYS A 20 1.31 9.57 7.65
C CYS A 20 1.01 8.17 8.24
N GLU A 21 1.47 7.88 9.46
CA GLU A 21 1.17 6.60 10.15
C GLU A 21 -0.32 6.43 10.40
N GLU A 22 -1.01 7.46 10.91
CA GLU A 22 -2.45 7.40 11.18
C GLU A 22 -3.27 7.13 9.92
N GLN A 23 -2.96 7.85 8.83
CA GLN A 23 -3.61 7.64 7.53
C GLN A 23 -3.31 6.26 6.95
N ALA A 24 -2.07 5.77 7.10
CA ALA A 24 -1.69 4.44 6.63
C ALA A 24 -2.45 3.35 7.38
N LEU A 25 -2.56 3.46 8.71
CA LEU A 25 -3.31 2.51 9.53
C LEU A 25 -4.81 2.49 9.17
N ASP A 26 -5.40 3.65 8.92
CA ASP A 26 -6.80 3.76 8.49
C ASP A 26 -7.02 3.14 7.09
N ALA A 27 -6.12 3.41 6.13
CA ALA A 27 -6.16 2.80 4.80
C ALA A 27 -6.02 1.27 4.86
N ILE A 28 -5.07 0.77 5.66
CA ILE A 28 -4.88 -0.68 5.88
C ILE A 28 -6.11 -1.30 6.53
N GLY A 29 -6.70 -0.64 7.54
CA GLY A 29 -7.90 -1.12 8.22
C GLY A 29 -9.11 -1.25 7.30
N ARG A 30 -9.19 -0.44 6.24
CA ARG A 30 -10.21 -0.50 5.21
C ARG A 30 -9.83 -1.34 3.98
N ALA A 31 -8.63 -1.95 3.98
CA ALA A 31 -8.03 -2.60 2.81
C ALA A 31 -8.01 -1.71 1.56
N ASP A 32 -7.88 -0.40 1.75
CA ASP A 32 -7.80 0.58 0.68
C ASP A 32 -6.36 0.70 0.17
N TRP A 33 -6.00 -0.24 -0.71
CA TRP A 33 -4.65 -0.33 -1.29
C TRP A 33 -4.31 0.86 -2.19
N VAL A 34 -5.31 1.53 -2.77
CA VAL A 34 -5.11 2.70 -3.62
C VAL A 34 -4.71 3.90 -2.77
N ALA A 35 -5.44 4.15 -1.67
CA ALA A 35 -5.07 5.19 -0.71
C ALA A 35 -3.67 4.95 -0.13
N LEU A 36 -3.36 3.70 0.21
CA LEU A 36 -2.04 3.34 0.74
C LEU A 36 -0.90 3.59 -0.27
N ALA A 37 -1.12 3.32 -1.56
CA ALA A 37 -0.15 3.65 -2.61
C ALA A 37 0.09 5.16 -2.74
N GLY A 38 -0.96 5.97 -2.59
CA GLY A 38 -0.82 7.43 -2.53
C GLY A 38 0.02 7.90 -1.35
N LEU A 39 -0.24 7.34 -0.16
CA LEU A 39 0.50 7.67 1.06
C LEU A 39 1.97 7.22 1.02
N ALA A 40 2.31 6.17 0.26
CA ALA A 40 3.70 5.77 0.04
C ALA A 40 4.51 6.86 -0.68
N THR A 41 3.89 7.60 -1.59
CA THR A 41 4.52 8.74 -2.27
C THR A 41 4.79 9.89 -1.29
N GLU A 42 3.86 10.12 -0.36
CA GLU A 42 4.03 11.10 0.70
C GLU A 42 5.15 10.71 1.67
N LEU A 43 5.25 9.42 2.01
CA LEU A 43 6.34 8.91 2.84
C LEU A 43 7.71 9.08 2.17
N ASP A 44 7.81 8.88 0.85
CA ASP A 44 9.04 9.13 0.08
C ASP A 44 9.45 10.61 0.13
N ARG A 45 8.47 11.52 -0.01
CA ARG A 45 8.69 12.97 0.18
C ARG A 45 9.24 13.29 1.56
N ILE A 46 8.65 12.73 2.63
CA ILE A 46 9.10 12.93 4.01
C ILE A 46 10.53 12.38 4.20
N ALA A 47 10.82 11.18 3.68
CA ALA A 47 12.17 10.60 3.71
C ALA A 47 13.19 11.50 2.99
N GLY A 48 12.81 12.10 1.87
CA GLY A 48 13.59 13.12 1.17
C GLY A 48 13.91 14.33 2.05
N ASN A 49 12.92 14.86 2.77
CA ASN A 49 13.12 15.97 3.71
C ASN A 49 14.07 15.59 4.86
N ILE A 50 13.93 14.36 5.39
CA ILE A 50 14.83 13.82 6.43
C ILE A 50 16.27 13.77 5.90
N ASN A 51 16.49 13.25 4.70
CA ASN A 51 17.81 13.22 4.06
C ASN A 51 18.42 14.62 3.89
N GLN A 52 17.61 15.59 3.47
CA GLN A 52 18.05 16.98 3.35
C GLN A 52 18.40 17.60 4.72
N ALA A 53 17.63 17.29 5.76
CA ALA A 53 17.91 17.73 7.11
C ALA A 53 19.22 17.10 7.62
N MET A 54 19.42 15.79 7.41
CA MET A 54 20.65 15.08 7.78
C MET A 54 21.88 15.65 7.09
N ALA A 55 21.78 16.00 5.80
CA ALA A 55 22.85 16.69 5.07
C ALA A 55 23.23 18.06 5.68
N LYS A 56 22.31 18.70 6.42
CA LYS A 56 22.55 19.95 7.17
C LYS A 56 23.00 19.70 8.62
N GLY A 57 23.26 18.45 9.00
CA GLY A 57 23.73 18.03 10.32
C GLY A 57 22.62 17.68 11.31
N PHE A 58 21.36 17.58 10.88
CA PHE A 58 20.28 17.10 11.73
C PHE A 58 20.45 15.61 12.05
N HIS A 59 20.31 15.25 13.33
CA HIS A 59 20.29 13.86 13.76
C HIS A 59 19.28 13.71 14.90
N SER A 60 18.29 12.83 14.73
CA SER A 60 17.31 12.45 15.75
C SER A 60 17.07 10.94 15.68
N PRO A 61 17.40 10.18 16.74
CA PRO A 61 17.06 8.76 16.84
C PRO A 61 15.55 8.51 16.81
N ASP A 62 14.75 9.44 17.32
CA ASP A 62 13.30 9.32 17.40
C ASP A 62 12.68 9.41 16.00
N VAL A 63 13.11 10.39 15.19
CA VAL A 63 12.69 10.51 13.78
C VAL A 63 13.09 9.27 12.98
N ALA A 64 14.33 8.79 13.16
CA ALA A 64 14.81 7.59 12.48
C ALA A 64 14.00 6.34 12.85
N SER A 65 13.74 6.15 14.15
CA SER A 65 12.96 5.01 14.65
C SER A 65 11.51 5.05 14.17
N LYS A 66 10.90 6.24 14.16
CA LYS A 66 9.53 6.44 13.65
C LYS A 66 9.43 6.14 12.16
N LEU A 67 10.38 6.64 11.35
CA LEU A 67 10.44 6.35 9.92
C LEU A 67 10.60 4.85 9.66
N GLN A 68 11.51 4.19 10.39
CA GLN A 68 11.71 2.74 10.26
C GLN A 68 10.43 1.96 10.56
N ARG A 69 9.76 2.25 11.68
CA ARG A 69 8.48 1.61 12.04
C ARG A 69 7.42 1.78 10.94
N LEU A 70 7.37 2.97 10.34
CA LEU A 70 6.44 3.25 9.26
C LEU A 70 6.78 2.44 8.00
N LEU A 71 8.05 2.35 7.61
CA LEU A 71 8.48 1.49 6.50
C LEU A 71 8.12 0.01 6.73
N GLU A 72 8.32 -0.49 7.95
CA GLU A 72 7.93 -1.86 8.33
C GLU A 72 6.40 -2.07 8.24
N LEU A 73 5.60 -1.06 8.60
CA LEU A 73 4.14 -1.11 8.44
C LEU A 73 3.75 -1.25 6.96
N TYR A 74 4.34 -0.42 6.08
CA TYR A 74 4.07 -0.48 4.65
C TYR A 74 4.51 -1.81 4.03
N GLN A 75 5.64 -2.36 4.45
CA GLN A 75 6.11 -3.65 3.97
C GLN A 75 5.12 -4.78 4.33
N LYS A 76 4.58 -4.78 5.55
CA LYS A 76 3.55 -5.73 5.96
C LYS A 76 2.27 -5.56 5.16
N ALA A 77 1.83 -4.32 4.94
CA ALA A 77 0.65 -4.04 4.15
C ALA A 77 0.80 -4.46 2.67
N LEU A 78 1.99 -4.28 2.09
CA LEU A 78 2.30 -4.75 0.75
C LEU A 78 2.15 -6.27 0.63
N LEU A 79 2.66 -7.03 1.60
CA LEU A 79 2.50 -8.49 1.63
C LEU A 79 1.01 -8.90 1.71
N GLN A 80 0.20 -8.18 2.49
CA GLN A 80 -1.24 -8.43 2.56
C GLN A 80 -1.93 -8.15 1.22
N ALA A 81 -1.60 -7.03 0.57
CA ALA A 81 -2.14 -6.68 -0.74
C ALA A 81 -1.75 -7.70 -1.82
N GLN A 82 -0.52 -8.21 -1.78
CA GLN A 82 -0.05 -9.26 -2.69
C GLN A 82 -0.83 -10.56 -2.49
N GLY A 83 -1.02 -11.01 -1.25
CA GLY A 83 -1.82 -12.19 -0.95
C GLY A 83 -3.29 -12.05 -1.39
N ALA A 84 -3.88 -10.87 -1.20
CA ALA A 84 -5.23 -10.58 -1.70
C ALA A 84 -5.31 -10.63 -3.24
N ASN A 85 -4.30 -10.12 -3.94
CA ASN A 85 -4.22 -10.17 -5.40
C ASN A 85 -4.08 -11.61 -5.92
N GLU A 86 -3.28 -12.44 -5.26
CA GLU A 86 -3.15 -13.87 -5.60
C GLU A 86 -4.49 -14.61 -5.44
N ALA A 87 -5.22 -14.35 -4.34
CA ALA A 87 -6.54 -14.93 -4.13
C ALA A 87 -7.55 -14.51 -5.22
N LEU A 88 -7.55 -13.23 -5.61
CA LEU A 88 -8.40 -12.73 -6.69
C LEU A 88 -8.07 -13.37 -8.04
N LYS A 89 -6.79 -13.57 -8.37
CA LYS A 89 -6.37 -14.26 -9.60
C LYS A 89 -6.83 -15.72 -9.61
N GLN A 90 -6.76 -16.40 -8.47
CA GLN A 90 -7.26 -17.77 -8.35
C GLN A 90 -8.77 -17.83 -8.55
N GLN A 91 -9.51 -16.90 -7.93
CA GLN A 91 -10.96 -16.79 -8.11
C GLN A 91 -11.35 -16.50 -9.57
N GLU A 92 -10.61 -15.61 -10.26
CA GLU A 92 -10.81 -15.34 -11.68
C GLU A 92 -10.62 -16.61 -12.53
N LYS A 93 -9.55 -17.37 -12.27
CA LYS A 93 -9.30 -18.65 -12.95
C LYS A 93 -10.43 -19.65 -12.73
N ASP A 94 -10.92 -19.77 -11.50
CA ASP A 94 -12.02 -20.67 -11.16
C ASP A 94 -13.31 -20.27 -11.89
N LEU A 95 -13.61 -18.97 -11.95
CA LEU A 95 -14.77 -18.45 -12.69
C LEU A 95 -14.65 -18.70 -14.21
N LEU A 96 -13.46 -18.54 -14.78
CA LEU A 96 -13.21 -18.86 -16.19
C LEU A 96 -13.39 -20.36 -16.48
N GLN A 97 -12.93 -21.23 -15.58
CA GLN A 97 -13.12 -22.68 -15.70
C GLN A 97 -14.61 -23.03 -15.63
N GLN A 98 -15.34 -22.51 -14.64
CA GLN A 98 -16.80 -22.70 -14.53
C GLN A 98 -17.53 -22.25 -15.80
N ARG A 99 -17.14 -21.11 -16.37
CA ARG A 99 -17.71 -20.63 -17.65
C ARG A 99 -17.44 -21.58 -18.81
N SER A 100 -16.23 -22.15 -18.88
CA SER A 100 -15.86 -23.14 -19.89
C SER A 100 -16.67 -24.43 -19.73
N ASP A 101 -16.84 -24.91 -18.50
CA ASP A 101 -17.59 -26.14 -18.20
C ASP A 101 -19.08 -25.99 -18.53
N ILE A 102 -19.67 -24.82 -18.30
CA ILE A 102 -21.05 -24.52 -18.71
C ILE A 102 -21.17 -24.52 -20.24
N ALA A 103 -20.19 -23.94 -20.94
CA ALA A 103 -20.21 -23.87 -22.41
C ALA A 103 -20.07 -25.25 -23.07
N THR A 104 -19.33 -26.18 -22.47
CA THR A 104 -19.18 -27.55 -22.97
C THR A 104 -20.36 -28.46 -22.60
N GLN A 105 -21.13 -28.12 -21.56
CA GLN A 105 -22.36 -28.81 -21.18
C GLN A 105 -23.62 -28.26 -21.87
N ALA A 106 -23.51 -27.14 -22.61
CA ALA A 106 -24.62 -26.63 -23.39
C ALA A 106 -25.02 -27.66 -24.47
N PRO A 107 -26.30 -28.10 -24.51
CA PRO A 107 -26.72 -29.08 -25.50
C PRO A 107 -26.49 -28.52 -26.91
N PRO A 108 -26.11 -29.35 -27.89
CA PRO A 108 -26.07 -28.90 -29.28
C PRO A 108 -27.43 -28.30 -29.60
N LYS A 109 -27.46 -27.05 -30.08
CA LYS A 109 -28.68 -26.51 -30.68
C LYS A 109 -29.04 -27.46 -31.81
N ASP A 110 -30.10 -28.25 -31.59
CA ASP A 110 -30.65 -29.17 -32.58
C ASP A 110 -30.81 -28.40 -33.89
N SER A 111 -29.94 -28.72 -34.83
CA SER A 111 -30.15 -28.49 -36.24
C SER A 111 -31.12 -29.56 -36.69
N SER A 112 -32.39 -29.37 -36.38
CA SER A 112 -33.48 -30.20 -36.89
C SER A 112 -34.74 -29.37 -36.85
N SER A 113 -35.06 -28.75 -37.99
CA SER A 113 -36.40 -28.74 -38.58
C SER A 113 -36.37 -27.80 -39.77
N GLU A 114 -36.21 -28.35 -40.97
CA GLU A 114 -37.15 -28.04 -42.06
C GLU A 114 -37.08 -29.17 -43.09
N THR A 115 -38.29 -29.68 -43.34
CA THR A 115 -38.72 -30.78 -44.19
C THR A 115 -38.36 -30.64 -45.66
#